data_AF-A0A7X8XUE0-F1
#
_entry.id   AF-A0A7X8XUE0-F1
#
_cell.length_a   1.000
_cell.length_b   1.000
_cell.length_c   1.000
_cell.angle_alpha   90.00
_cell.angle_beta   90.00
_cell.angle_gamma   90.00
#
_symmetry.space_group_name_H-M   'P 1'
#
loop_
_entity.id
_entity.type
_entity.pdbx_description
1 polymer ?
#
loop_
_entity_poly.entity_id
_entity_poly.type
_entity_poly.pdbx_seq_one_letter_code
_entity_poly.pdbx_strand_id
1 'polypeptide(L)'
;MQSSDKSTYFIFYLGVDRTGSGTMAMTFDYFMPVECTGSTLDEYLEEAWFRDGPMMSRYEMIYFREHVYSIVPIRVTLENFTFSKTQRKLIRKNKDFNVKIQPLEITDEKERMYAEHKGRFQSPNSPTTLKNYFLEEGNDESPFETWELQILDGDHLAAISFIDIGEESICSILALFDPKYSKQSLGITSMLFEIEYAQMSNKKYYYPGYVLDEDSVFDYKKRLNNLQYFSWNDFTWRAWKHIDEETTTNLLLRSKLDEVQKISEEITESEVDVVQNEAFFYNVWHNTFDVSGIVPSPLFLEWESPWFHQITIDYAFDHEMESYMFTLRHHQSDLAVSEDAMEIAHALKKCQMRIRNSAIIQQQNLYSLESQLLNEGIQTDLTKMFSNGNKFDGFIELAIEGRHLTMYISYYVEQKLFTLQASNDLRDITVDSFATARDCAKAISEWFYRKTLSLVL
;
A
#
# COMPACT_ATOMS: atom_id res chain seq x y z
N MET A 1 -43.47 -4.50 -21.91
CA MET A 1 -42.17 -4.41 -22.60
C MET A 1 -41.11 -4.26 -21.53
N GLN A 2 -40.42 -5.36 -21.23
CA GLN A 2 -39.34 -5.44 -20.26
C GLN A 2 -38.08 -4.83 -20.87
N SER A 3 -37.46 -3.86 -20.21
CA SER A 3 -36.04 -3.53 -20.41
C SER A 3 -35.27 -4.16 -19.27
N SER A 4 -34.78 -5.38 -19.50
CA SER A 4 -33.71 -5.97 -18.71
C SER A 4 -32.40 -5.38 -19.21
N ASP A 5 -31.86 -4.42 -18.48
CA ASP A 5 -30.45 -4.08 -18.60
C ASP A 5 -29.78 -4.46 -17.28
N LYS A 6 -29.18 -5.65 -17.28
CA LYS A 6 -28.28 -6.10 -16.22
C LYS A 6 -26.87 -5.93 -16.79
N SER A 7 -26.34 -4.73 -16.73
CA SER A 7 -24.89 -4.52 -16.83
C SER A 7 -24.26 -5.10 -15.56
N THR A 8 -23.47 -6.15 -15.72
CA THR A 8 -22.69 -6.74 -14.63
C THR A 8 -21.51 -5.82 -14.37
N TYR A 9 -21.66 -4.91 -13.42
CA TYR A 9 -20.56 -4.12 -12.88
C TYR A 9 -19.61 -5.07 -12.14
N PHE A 10 -18.33 -5.10 -12.53
CA PHE A 10 -17.27 -5.58 -11.64
C PHE A 10 -16.80 -4.37 -10.84
N ILE A 11 -17.56 -4.01 -9.80
CA ILE A 11 -17.06 -3.12 -8.75
C ILE A 11 -16.17 -4.00 -7.86
N PHE A 12 -14.86 -3.85 -7.97
CA PHE A 12 -13.94 -4.44 -6.99
C PHE A 12 -13.95 -3.52 -5.79
N TYR A 13 -14.88 -3.79 -4.88
CA TYR A 13 -14.88 -3.17 -3.57
C TYR A 13 -13.77 -3.78 -2.72
N LEU A 14 -12.67 -3.06 -2.54
CA LEU A 14 -11.84 -3.21 -1.34
C LEU A 14 -12.38 -2.20 -0.32
N GLY A 15 -13.59 -2.48 0.17
CA GLY A 15 -14.33 -1.65 1.13
C GLY A 15 -15.81 -1.50 0.78
N VAL A 16 -16.67 -2.33 1.38
CA VAL A 16 -18.13 -2.07 1.47
C VAL A 16 -18.52 -2.22 2.93
N ASP A 17 -18.98 -1.16 3.59
CA ASP A 17 -20.44 -0.97 3.68
C ASP A 17 -20.83 0.45 4.11
N ARG A 18 -21.82 1.01 3.42
CA ARG A 18 -22.48 2.29 3.72
C ARG A 18 -23.52 2.07 4.83
N THR A 19 -23.08 1.92 6.07
CA THR A 19 -23.96 2.05 7.24
C THR A 19 -23.73 3.40 7.91
N GLY A 20 -24.82 4.08 8.27
CA GLY A 20 -24.86 5.51 8.65
C GLY A 20 -24.20 5.89 9.99
N SER A 21 -23.08 5.29 10.36
CA SER A 21 -22.28 5.61 11.57
C SER A 21 -21.06 6.50 11.30
N GLY A 22 -20.74 6.83 10.04
CA GLY A 22 -19.78 7.87 9.71
C GLY A 22 -18.30 7.54 9.96
N THR A 23 -17.93 6.27 10.18
CA THR A 23 -16.51 5.87 10.26
C THR A 23 -16.33 4.60 9.45
N MET A 24 -15.58 4.70 8.33
CA MET A 24 -15.35 3.58 7.39
C MET A 24 -13.90 3.09 7.47
N ALA A 25 -13.70 1.85 7.00
CA ALA A 25 -12.40 1.34 6.61
C ALA A 25 -11.77 2.22 5.51
N MET A 26 -10.44 2.22 5.45
CA MET A 26 -9.68 3.00 4.46
C MET A 26 -10.21 2.75 3.04
N THR A 27 -10.60 3.82 2.37
CA THR A 27 -11.16 3.75 1.01
C THR A 27 -10.06 3.41 0.00
N PHE A 28 -10.27 2.34 -0.76
CA PHE A 28 -9.61 2.12 -2.04
C PHE A 28 -10.57 1.53 -3.06
N ASP A 29 -11.08 2.37 -3.96
CA ASP A 29 -11.99 1.99 -5.00
C ASP A 29 -11.44 2.36 -6.38
N TYR A 30 -11.71 1.52 -7.38
CA TYR A 30 -11.51 1.86 -8.78
C TYR A 30 -12.51 1.12 -9.68
N PHE A 31 -12.78 1.69 -10.85
CA PHE A 31 -13.54 1.01 -11.91
C PHE A 31 -13.24 1.64 -13.28
N MET A 32 -13.46 0.87 -14.34
CA MET A 32 -13.38 1.37 -15.72
C MET A 32 -14.79 1.71 -16.22
N PRO A 33 -15.15 3.00 -16.41
CA PRO A 33 -16.44 3.36 -16.95
C PRO A 33 -16.54 2.96 -18.43
N VAL A 34 -17.70 2.45 -18.84
CA VAL A 34 -18.01 2.24 -20.27
C VAL A 34 -18.26 3.58 -20.96
N GLU A 35 -18.98 4.46 -20.28
CA GLU A 35 -19.27 5.84 -20.71
C GLU A 35 -19.35 6.71 -19.45
N CYS A 36 -18.71 7.87 -19.48
CA CYS A 36 -18.73 8.86 -18.42
C CYS A 36 -19.17 10.20 -19.02
N THR A 37 -20.49 10.40 -19.04
CA THR A 37 -21.09 11.67 -19.47
C THR A 37 -20.70 12.80 -18.53
N GLY A 38 -20.87 14.06 -18.97
CA GLY A 38 -20.56 15.22 -18.14
C GLY A 38 -21.27 15.24 -16.78
N SER A 39 -22.52 14.80 -16.71
CA SER A 39 -23.26 14.70 -15.43
C SER A 39 -22.74 13.60 -14.53
N THR A 40 -22.41 12.43 -15.11
CA THR A 40 -21.85 11.30 -14.36
C THR A 40 -20.45 11.62 -13.84
N LEU A 41 -19.64 12.34 -14.61
CA LEU A 41 -18.35 12.84 -14.18
C LEU A 41 -18.49 13.78 -12.96
N ASP A 42 -19.47 14.69 -12.99
CA ASP A 42 -19.71 15.61 -11.85
C ASP A 42 -20.12 14.85 -10.58
N GLU A 43 -20.96 13.81 -10.69
CA GLU A 43 -21.34 12.95 -9.56
C GLU A 43 -20.11 12.26 -8.93
N TYR A 44 -19.23 11.71 -9.76
CA TYR A 44 -18.00 11.08 -9.28
C TYR A 44 -17.03 12.07 -8.64
N LEU A 45 -16.83 13.24 -9.26
CA LEU A 45 -15.95 14.27 -8.72
C LEU A 45 -16.48 14.83 -7.38
N GLU A 46 -17.80 14.94 -7.19
CA GLU A 46 -18.39 15.34 -5.91
C GLU A 46 -18.08 14.33 -4.79
N GLU A 47 -18.04 13.04 -5.10
CA GLU A 47 -17.63 11.97 -4.19
C GLU A 47 -16.11 11.75 -4.11
N ALA A 48 -15.32 12.72 -4.62
CA ALA A 48 -13.85 12.72 -4.63
C ALA A 48 -13.18 11.56 -5.38
N TRP A 49 -13.90 10.97 -6.34
CA TRP A 49 -13.26 10.18 -7.37
C TRP A 49 -12.43 11.08 -8.28
N PHE A 50 -11.35 10.55 -8.84
CA PHE A 50 -10.55 11.21 -9.86
C PHE A 50 -10.17 10.20 -10.93
N ARG A 51 -9.90 10.72 -12.13
CA ARG A 51 -9.48 9.88 -13.25
C ARG A 51 -8.01 9.53 -13.13
N ASP A 52 -7.70 8.26 -13.33
CA ASP A 52 -6.35 7.73 -13.48
C ASP A 52 -6.28 6.95 -14.80
N GLY A 53 -5.76 7.56 -15.87
CA GLY A 53 -5.77 6.96 -17.19
C GLY A 53 -7.21 6.65 -17.69
N PRO A 54 -7.54 5.41 -18.10
CA PRO A 54 -8.90 5.06 -18.54
C PRO A 54 -9.88 4.73 -17.40
N MET A 55 -9.44 4.76 -16.13
CA MET A 55 -10.26 4.39 -14.98
C MET A 55 -10.62 5.60 -14.10
N MET A 56 -11.66 5.42 -13.29
CA MET A 56 -11.92 6.25 -12.12
C MET A 56 -11.38 5.56 -10.88
N SER A 57 -10.78 6.33 -9.98
CA SER A 57 -10.21 5.84 -8.74
C SER A 57 -10.55 6.77 -7.58
N ARG A 58 -10.62 6.21 -6.38
CA ARG A 58 -10.83 6.92 -5.14
C ARG A 58 -10.07 6.22 -4.03
N TYR A 59 -9.03 6.86 -3.50
CA TYR A 59 -8.24 6.29 -2.43
C TYR A 59 -7.66 7.35 -1.49
N GLU A 60 -7.51 6.97 -0.22
CA GLU A 60 -7.07 7.87 0.85
C GLU A 60 -5.55 7.99 0.98
N MET A 61 -4.80 7.00 0.48
CA MET A 61 -3.35 6.91 0.65
C MET A 61 -2.67 6.40 -0.62
N ILE A 62 -1.41 6.77 -0.81
CA ILE A 62 -0.55 6.28 -1.88
C ILE A 62 0.86 6.00 -1.40
N TYR A 63 1.54 5.11 -2.13
CA TYR A 63 2.99 5.03 -2.11
C TYR A 63 3.57 5.86 -3.24
N PHE A 64 4.36 6.88 -2.89
CA PHE A 64 5.00 7.77 -3.84
C PHE A 64 6.43 8.06 -3.38
N ARG A 65 7.42 7.88 -4.25
CA ARG A 65 8.84 8.17 -3.95
C ARG A 65 9.32 7.57 -2.63
N GLU A 66 9.12 6.26 -2.49
CA GLU A 66 9.57 5.47 -1.33
C GLU A 66 8.87 5.81 0.00
N HIS A 67 7.78 6.56 -0.05
CA HIS A 67 7.04 7.02 1.13
C HIS A 67 5.54 6.85 0.95
N VAL A 68 4.88 6.56 2.07
CA VAL A 68 3.42 6.52 2.17
C VAL A 68 2.91 7.90 2.55
N TYR A 69 1.93 8.39 1.79
CA TYR A 69 1.27 9.68 1.99
C TYR A 69 -0.24 9.51 2.03
N SER A 70 -0.92 10.45 2.70
CA SER A 70 -2.35 10.66 2.47
C SER A 70 -2.59 11.53 1.26
N ILE A 71 -3.65 11.20 0.54
CA ILE A 71 -4.19 12.02 -0.53
C ILE A 71 -5.25 12.95 0.01
N VAL A 72 -5.13 14.21 -0.39
CA VAL A 72 -6.11 15.25 -0.12
C VAL A 72 -6.68 15.71 -1.46
N PRO A 73 -7.85 15.19 -1.89
CA PRO A 73 -8.54 15.66 -3.08
C PRO A 73 -8.90 17.14 -2.90
N ILE A 74 -8.70 17.93 -3.95
CA ILE A 74 -8.93 19.37 -3.92
C ILE A 74 -9.81 19.81 -5.08
N ARG A 75 -10.56 20.89 -4.87
CA ARG A 75 -11.33 21.57 -5.90
C ARG A 75 -11.32 23.07 -5.70
N VAL A 76 -11.65 23.81 -6.74
CA VAL A 76 -11.83 25.27 -6.72
C VAL A 76 -13.30 25.57 -6.96
N THR A 77 -13.90 26.37 -6.09
CA THR A 77 -15.24 26.92 -6.34
C THR A 77 -15.13 28.17 -7.21
N LEU A 78 -15.84 28.16 -8.35
CA LEU A 78 -15.80 29.22 -9.35
C LEU A 78 -16.83 30.32 -9.09
N GLU A 79 -17.81 30.06 -8.22
CA GLU A 79 -18.75 31.07 -7.76
C GLU A 79 -18.00 32.23 -7.10
N ASN A 80 -18.20 33.45 -7.59
CA ASN A 80 -17.51 34.66 -7.14
C ASN A 80 -15.96 34.57 -7.20
N PHE A 81 -15.41 33.63 -7.98
CA PHE A 81 -13.97 33.45 -8.09
C PHE A 81 -13.30 34.65 -8.74
N THR A 82 -12.18 35.08 -8.13
CA THR A 82 -11.31 36.09 -8.71
C THR A 82 -9.85 35.66 -8.56
N PHE A 83 -9.07 35.86 -9.62
CA PHE A 83 -7.63 35.61 -9.58
C PHE A 83 -6.95 36.52 -8.56
N SER A 84 -6.01 35.99 -7.78
CA SER A 84 -5.18 36.77 -6.85
C SER A 84 -4.24 37.74 -7.58
N LYS A 85 -3.65 38.71 -6.87
CA LYS A 85 -2.66 39.65 -7.47
C LYS A 85 -1.50 38.91 -8.13
N THR A 86 -1.02 37.83 -7.51
CA THR A 86 0.09 37.01 -8.01
C THR A 86 -0.32 36.18 -9.21
N GLN A 87 -1.53 35.58 -9.20
CA GLN A 87 -2.07 34.85 -10.35
C GLN A 87 -2.25 35.77 -11.56
N ARG A 88 -2.84 36.96 -11.38
CA ARG A 88 -2.96 37.96 -12.45
C ARG A 88 -1.61 38.42 -13.00
N LYS A 89 -0.58 38.53 -12.16
CA LYS A 89 0.78 38.85 -12.61
C LYS A 89 1.35 37.72 -13.47
N LEU A 90 1.09 36.47 -13.12
CA LEU A 90 1.54 35.32 -13.88
C LEU A 90 0.84 35.21 -15.23
N ILE A 91 -0.49 35.35 -15.27
CA ILE A 91 -1.26 35.43 -16.52
C ILE A 91 -0.68 36.51 -17.44
N ARG A 92 -0.43 37.72 -16.92
CA ARG A 92 0.17 38.81 -17.69
C ARG A 92 1.60 38.53 -18.18
N LYS A 93 2.39 37.79 -17.41
CA LYS A 93 3.75 37.41 -17.78
C LYS A 93 3.74 36.46 -18.98
N ASN A 94 2.72 35.63 -19.07
CA ASN A 94 2.55 34.58 -20.08
C ASN A 94 1.53 34.95 -21.17
N LYS A 95 1.17 36.24 -21.28
CA LYS A 95 0.14 36.74 -22.20
C LYS A 95 0.49 36.63 -23.70
N ASP A 96 1.78 36.53 -24.00
CA ASP A 96 2.27 36.50 -25.37
C ASP A 96 2.19 35.08 -25.97
N PHE A 97 1.91 34.07 -25.14
CA PHE A 97 1.56 32.73 -25.62
C PHE A 97 0.16 32.73 -26.23
N ASN A 98 0.00 31.95 -27.29
CA ASN A 98 -1.30 31.64 -27.86
C ASN A 98 -1.91 30.44 -27.13
N VAL A 99 -3.12 30.58 -26.60
CA VAL A 99 -3.83 29.51 -25.87
C VAL A 99 -4.94 28.97 -26.75
N LYS A 100 -4.94 27.65 -26.97
CA LYS A 100 -5.94 26.96 -27.80
C LYS A 100 -6.58 25.83 -26.99
N ILE A 101 -7.89 25.67 -27.10
CA ILE A 101 -8.64 24.60 -26.44
C ILE A 101 -9.40 23.83 -27.52
N GLN A 102 -9.25 22.50 -27.56
CA GLN A 102 -9.87 21.63 -28.55
C GLN A 102 -10.11 20.21 -28.00
N PRO A 103 -10.93 19.37 -28.65
CA PRO A 103 -11.03 17.95 -28.31
C PRO A 103 -9.66 17.26 -28.33
N LEU A 104 -9.50 16.21 -27.53
CA LEU A 104 -8.29 15.40 -27.44
C LEU A 104 -7.79 14.97 -28.82
N GLU A 105 -6.53 15.27 -29.12
CA GLU A 105 -5.89 14.85 -30.37
C GLU A 105 -4.49 14.29 -30.05
N ILE A 106 -4.30 12.98 -30.19
CA ILE A 106 -2.98 12.38 -29.95
C ILE A 106 -2.08 12.60 -31.17
N THR A 107 -0.95 13.29 -30.97
CA THR A 107 0.04 13.57 -32.02
C THR A 107 1.44 13.12 -31.59
N ASP A 108 2.32 12.88 -32.55
CA ASP A 108 3.72 12.50 -32.29
C ASP A 108 4.47 13.51 -31.41
N GLU A 109 4.13 14.80 -31.51
CA GLU A 109 4.73 15.84 -30.67
C GLU A 109 4.32 15.69 -29.20
N LYS A 110 3.04 15.42 -28.93
CA LYS A 110 2.52 15.23 -27.58
C LYS A 110 3.00 13.91 -26.97
N GLU A 111 3.11 12.86 -27.78
CA GLU A 111 3.72 11.58 -27.38
C GLU A 111 5.18 11.76 -26.94
N ARG A 112 5.98 12.52 -27.72
CA ARG A 112 7.36 12.85 -27.32
C ARG A 112 7.39 13.62 -26.01
N MET A 113 6.53 14.63 -25.85
CA MET A 113 6.48 15.42 -24.61
C MET A 113 6.09 14.57 -23.40
N TYR A 114 5.15 13.63 -23.58
CA TYR A 114 4.78 12.65 -22.56
C TYR A 114 5.95 11.74 -22.17
N ALA A 115 6.66 11.19 -23.16
CA ALA A 115 7.83 10.34 -22.92
C ALA A 115 8.95 11.06 -22.14
N GLU A 116 9.14 12.35 -22.35
CA GLU A 116 10.07 13.19 -21.59
C GLU A 116 9.59 13.48 -20.15
N HIS A 117 8.27 13.46 -19.91
CA HIS A 117 7.67 13.79 -18.61
C HIS A 117 7.40 12.59 -17.73
N LYS A 118 7.12 11.41 -18.30
CA LYS A 118 6.60 10.26 -17.56
C LYS A 118 7.48 9.84 -16.38
N GLY A 119 8.79 10.00 -16.50
CA GLY A 119 9.76 9.73 -15.42
C GLY A 119 9.59 10.58 -14.17
N ARG A 120 8.82 11.68 -14.21
CA ARG A 120 8.50 12.49 -13.01
C ARG A 120 7.44 11.86 -12.12
N PHE A 121 6.56 11.04 -12.70
CA PHE A 121 5.49 10.37 -11.98
C PHE A 121 5.96 9.10 -11.26
N GLN A 122 7.12 8.54 -11.66
CA GLN A 122 7.85 7.44 -10.98
C GLN A 122 6.97 6.24 -10.55
N SER A 123 5.84 6.01 -11.22
CA SER A 123 5.07 4.79 -11.03
C SER A 123 5.59 3.74 -12.01
N PRO A 124 6.01 2.54 -11.54
CA PRO A 124 6.48 1.47 -12.43
C PRO A 124 5.44 1.06 -13.48
N ASN A 125 4.17 1.41 -13.27
CA ASN A 125 3.04 1.07 -14.11
C ASN A 125 2.42 2.27 -14.85
N SER A 126 3.14 3.40 -14.90
CA SER A 126 2.72 4.51 -15.75
C SER A 126 2.59 4.04 -17.21
N PRO A 127 1.50 4.41 -17.91
CA PRO A 127 1.32 4.07 -19.31
C PRO A 127 2.55 4.39 -20.16
N THR A 128 2.87 3.51 -21.12
CA THR A 128 4.09 3.65 -21.91
C THR A 128 4.03 4.79 -22.91
N THR A 129 2.82 5.14 -23.36
CA THR A 129 2.48 6.16 -24.35
C THR A 129 1.32 7.04 -23.84
N LEU A 130 1.19 8.24 -24.39
CA LEU A 130 0.06 9.13 -24.13
C LEU A 130 -1.25 8.51 -24.64
N LYS A 131 -1.21 7.80 -25.77
CA LYS A 131 -2.34 7.04 -26.30
C LYS A 131 -2.89 6.07 -25.24
N ASN A 132 -2.02 5.25 -24.65
CA ASN A 132 -2.42 4.25 -23.65
C ASN A 132 -2.83 4.87 -22.31
N TYR A 133 -2.47 6.14 -22.07
CA TYR A 133 -2.95 6.87 -20.92
C TYR A 133 -4.43 7.21 -21.06
N PHE A 134 -4.86 7.70 -22.22
CA PHE A 134 -6.26 8.13 -22.42
C PHE A 134 -7.19 7.06 -23.01
N LEU A 135 -6.63 6.11 -23.76
CA LEU A 135 -7.38 5.11 -24.51
C LEU A 135 -7.04 3.72 -23.98
N GLU A 136 -8.07 2.90 -23.75
CA GLU A 136 -7.92 1.48 -23.40
C GLU A 136 -7.30 0.72 -24.59
N GLU A 137 -6.49 -0.30 -24.31
CA GLU A 137 -5.90 -1.12 -25.37
C GLU A 137 -7.00 -1.84 -26.15
N GLY A 138 -7.10 -1.53 -27.45
CA GLY A 138 -8.15 -2.07 -28.32
C GLY A 138 -9.41 -1.20 -28.42
N ASN A 139 -9.46 -0.06 -27.73
CA ASN A 139 -10.49 0.97 -27.89
C ASN A 139 -9.87 2.24 -28.50
N ASP A 140 -10.57 2.83 -29.47
CA ASP A 140 -10.14 4.07 -30.13
C ASP A 140 -10.82 5.31 -29.53
N GLU A 141 -11.79 5.13 -28.63
CA GLU A 141 -12.53 6.22 -27.98
C GLU A 141 -12.32 6.21 -26.46
N SER A 142 -12.13 7.41 -25.89
CA SER A 142 -12.10 7.62 -24.43
C SER A 142 -13.52 7.55 -23.90
N PRO A 143 -13.78 6.90 -22.74
CA PRO A 143 -15.11 6.92 -22.12
C PRO A 143 -15.48 8.29 -21.56
N PHE A 144 -14.54 9.24 -21.56
CA PHE A 144 -14.72 10.62 -21.09
C PHE A 144 -14.66 11.62 -22.25
N GLU A 145 -15.40 12.73 -22.11
CA GLU A 145 -15.26 13.90 -22.99
C GLU A 145 -13.97 14.68 -22.68
N THR A 146 -12.86 14.20 -23.24
CA THR A 146 -11.53 14.78 -23.01
C THR A 146 -11.20 15.85 -24.03
N TRP A 147 -10.75 16.99 -23.51
CA TRP A 147 -10.23 18.12 -24.25
C TRP A 147 -8.78 18.40 -23.85
N GLU A 148 -8.11 19.21 -24.65
CA GLU A 148 -6.75 19.66 -24.41
C GLU A 148 -6.66 21.19 -24.47
N LEU A 149 -5.89 21.76 -23.56
CA LEU A 149 -5.49 23.16 -23.54
C LEU A 149 -4.01 23.27 -23.90
N GLN A 150 -3.73 23.85 -25.05
CA GLN A 150 -2.40 24.09 -25.58
C GLN A 150 -1.94 25.51 -25.26
N ILE A 151 -0.69 25.65 -24.82
CA ILE A 151 0.04 26.92 -24.68
C ILE A 151 1.16 26.93 -25.72
N LEU A 152 1.06 27.83 -26.69
CA LEU A 152 1.92 27.90 -27.87
C LEU A 152 2.81 29.15 -27.85
N ASP A 153 4.11 28.99 -28.11
CA ASP A 153 5.04 30.08 -28.41
C ASP A 153 5.27 30.15 -29.93
N GLY A 154 4.50 30.99 -30.62
CA GLY A 154 4.37 30.90 -32.07
C GLY A 154 3.75 29.56 -32.47
N ASP A 155 4.51 28.74 -33.20
CA ASP A 155 4.11 27.39 -33.62
C ASP A 155 4.61 26.28 -32.68
N HIS A 156 5.38 26.62 -31.64
CA HIS A 156 5.97 25.65 -30.72
C HIS A 156 5.04 25.33 -29.55
N LEU A 157 4.77 24.05 -29.29
CA LEU A 157 3.99 23.61 -28.12
C LEU A 157 4.82 23.75 -26.84
N ALA A 158 4.62 24.85 -26.11
CA ALA A 158 5.36 25.14 -24.88
C ALA A 158 4.80 24.35 -23.69
N ALA A 159 3.48 24.18 -23.62
CA ALA A 159 2.82 23.29 -22.67
C ALA A 159 1.47 22.82 -23.19
N ILE A 160 1.00 21.72 -22.62
CA ILE A 160 -0.33 21.18 -22.86
C ILE A 160 -0.88 20.61 -21.56
N SER A 161 -2.15 20.85 -21.30
CA SER A 161 -2.89 20.13 -20.27
C SER A 161 -4.11 19.46 -20.87
N PHE A 162 -4.51 18.34 -20.27
CA PHE A 162 -5.66 17.55 -20.67
C PHE A 162 -6.70 17.65 -19.58
N ILE A 163 -7.93 17.92 -20.00
CA ILE A 163 -9.05 18.16 -19.12
C ILE A 163 -10.26 17.32 -19.55
N ASP A 164 -11.04 16.85 -18.58
CA ASP A 164 -12.37 16.29 -18.83
C ASP A 164 -13.43 17.33 -18.55
N ILE A 165 -14.47 17.35 -19.38
CA ILE A 165 -15.55 18.33 -19.34
C ILE A 165 -16.78 17.70 -18.68
N GLY A 166 -17.11 18.19 -17.48
CA GLY A 166 -18.37 17.92 -16.80
C GLY A 166 -19.51 18.83 -17.26
N GLU A 167 -20.72 18.65 -16.76
CA GLU A 167 -21.82 19.59 -17.01
C GLU A 167 -21.60 20.89 -16.22
N GLU A 168 -21.29 20.75 -14.93
CA GLU A 168 -21.03 21.83 -13.98
C GLU A 168 -19.55 22.02 -13.65
N SER A 169 -18.66 21.11 -14.09
CA SER A 169 -17.24 21.17 -13.75
C SER A 169 -16.27 20.97 -14.91
N ILE A 170 -14.99 21.23 -14.65
CA ILE A 170 -13.86 20.79 -15.46
C ILE A 170 -12.86 20.10 -14.54
N CYS A 171 -12.32 18.96 -14.97
CA CYS A 171 -11.30 18.21 -14.24
C CYS A 171 -9.97 18.22 -14.99
N SER A 172 -8.87 18.56 -14.31
CA SER A 172 -7.51 18.52 -14.87
C SER A 172 -6.88 17.16 -14.62
N ILE A 173 -6.41 16.51 -15.68
CA ILE A 173 -5.95 15.12 -15.64
C ILE A 173 -4.43 15.04 -15.70
N LEU A 174 -3.84 15.61 -16.75
CA LEU A 174 -2.41 15.52 -17.03
C LEU A 174 -1.92 16.85 -17.60
N ALA A 175 -0.74 17.29 -17.17
CA ALA A 175 -0.09 18.48 -17.70
C ALA A 175 1.37 18.19 -18.07
N LEU A 176 1.76 18.62 -19.26
CA LEU A 176 3.08 18.43 -19.86
C LEU A 176 3.63 19.80 -20.29
N PHE A 177 4.94 20.02 -20.20
CA PHE A 177 5.54 21.27 -20.66
C PHE A 177 6.98 21.10 -21.13
N ASP A 178 7.38 21.79 -22.20
CA ASP A 178 8.78 21.77 -22.63
C ASP A 178 9.68 22.36 -21.50
N PRO A 179 10.67 21.60 -20.97
CA PRO A 179 11.54 22.05 -19.89
C PRO A 179 12.29 23.36 -20.14
N LYS A 180 12.45 23.78 -21.41
CA LYS A 180 12.98 25.09 -21.80
C LYS A 180 12.16 26.26 -21.22
N TYR A 181 10.89 26.02 -20.93
CA TYR A 181 9.96 26.99 -20.34
C TYR A 181 9.81 26.85 -18.82
N SER A 182 10.76 26.21 -18.15
CA SER A 182 10.75 26.04 -16.68
C SER A 182 10.67 27.37 -15.90
N LYS A 183 11.16 28.49 -16.48
CA LYS A 183 11.11 29.83 -15.85
C LYS A 183 9.74 30.50 -15.95
N GLN A 184 8.81 29.95 -16.73
CA GLN A 184 7.51 30.54 -17.04
C GLN A 184 6.41 30.03 -16.10
N SER A 185 6.73 29.04 -15.26
CA SER A 185 5.78 28.41 -14.33
C SER A 185 4.54 27.88 -15.06
N LEU A 186 4.76 27.20 -16.20
CA LEU A 186 3.68 26.76 -17.07
C LEU A 186 2.71 25.78 -16.40
N GLY A 187 3.17 24.97 -15.43
CA GLY A 187 2.28 24.05 -14.70
C GLY A 187 1.15 24.74 -13.93
N ILE A 188 1.43 25.81 -13.18
CA ILE A 188 0.34 26.59 -12.54
C ILE A 188 -0.35 27.51 -13.56
N THR A 189 0.33 27.94 -14.62
CA THR A 189 -0.26 28.83 -15.63
C THR A 189 -1.35 28.12 -16.43
N SER A 190 -1.14 26.86 -16.84
CA SER A 190 -2.17 26.07 -17.52
C SER A 190 -3.43 25.94 -16.67
N MET A 191 -3.29 25.66 -15.37
CA MET A 191 -4.43 25.62 -14.45
C MET A 191 -5.20 26.95 -14.37
N LEU A 192 -4.49 28.10 -14.43
CA LEU A 192 -5.16 29.40 -14.45
C LEU A 192 -5.95 29.61 -15.75
N PHE A 193 -5.42 29.17 -16.89
CA PHE A 193 -6.13 29.22 -18.17
C PHE A 193 -7.31 28.22 -18.21
N GLU A 194 -7.17 27.04 -17.61
CA GLU A 194 -8.27 26.10 -17.42
C GLU A 194 -9.39 26.72 -16.58
N ILE A 195 -9.04 27.45 -15.50
CA ILE A 195 -10.02 28.19 -14.70
C ILE A 195 -10.66 29.33 -15.51
N GLU A 196 -9.91 30.11 -16.30
CA GLU A 196 -10.49 31.13 -17.18
C GLU A 196 -11.50 30.52 -18.15
N TYR A 197 -11.16 29.38 -18.77
CA TYR A 197 -12.06 28.65 -19.64
C TYR A 197 -13.29 28.10 -18.90
N ALA A 198 -13.11 27.56 -17.70
CA ALA A 198 -14.20 27.07 -16.86
C ALA A 198 -15.19 28.20 -16.52
N GLN A 199 -14.70 29.40 -16.18
CA GLN A 199 -15.52 30.59 -15.95
C GLN A 199 -16.27 31.03 -17.22
N MET A 200 -15.59 31.04 -18.38
CA MET A 200 -16.23 31.36 -19.67
C MET A 200 -17.31 30.37 -20.07
N SER A 201 -17.14 29.10 -19.69
CA SER A 201 -18.08 27.99 -19.92
C SER A 201 -19.12 27.85 -18.80
N ASN A 202 -19.24 28.85 -17.92
CA ASN A 202 -20.21 28.91 -16.82
C ASN A 202 -20.20 27.68 -15.90
N LYS A 203 -19.01 27.13 -15.64
CA LYS A 203 -18.79 26.01 -14.72
C LYS A 203 -18.78 26.51 -13.28
N LYS A 204 -19.22 25.66 -12.36
CA LYS A 204 -19.25 25.92 -10.91
C LYS A 204 -17.97 25.46 -10.21
N TYR A 205 -17.34 24.41 -10.70
CA TYR A 205 -16.18 23.80 -10.06
C TYR A 205 -15.04 23.54 -11.05
N TYR A 206 -13.82 23.60 -10.52
CA TYR A 206 -12.63 23.13 -11.21
C TYR A 206 -11.88 22.14 -10.30
N TYR A 207 -11.63 20.93 -10.79
CA TYR A 207 -11.01 19.84 -10.07
C TYR A 207 -9.57 19.60 -10.57
N PRO A 208 -8.53 20.08 -9.87
CA PRO A 208 -7.13 19.86 -10.26
C PRO A 208 -6.55 18.52 -9.77
N GLY A 209 -7.39 17.57 -9.38
CA GLY A 209 -7.01 16.32 -8.72
C GLY A 209 -6.72 16.53 -7.24
N TYR A 210 -5.56 16.04 -6.77
CA TYR A 210 -5.20 16.05 -5.35
C TYR A 210 -3.83 16.68 -5.06
N VAL A 211 -3.56 16.86 -3.77
CA VAL A 211 -2.25 17.10 -3.17
C VAL A 211 -1.96 16.05 -2.10
N LEU A 212 -0.74 16.03 -1.56
CA LEU A 212 -0.39 15.18 -0.43
C LEU A 212 -0.52 15.97 0.88
N ASP A 213 -0.72 15.21 1.96
CA ASP A 213 -0.72 15.67 3.35
C ASP A 213 0.64 16.23 3.79
N GLU A 214 1.72 15.81 3.14
CA GLU A 214 3.07 16.34 3.33
C GLU A 214 3.57 17.15 2.11
N ASP A 215 4.75 17.78 2.25
CA ASP A 215 5.40 18.56 1.20
C ASP A 215 5.69 17.69 -0.04
N SER A 216 5.25 18.16 -1.21
CA SER A 216 5.28 17.37 -2.43
C SER A 216 5.42 18.18 -3.71
N VAL A 217 5.68 17.47 -4.83
CA VAL A 217 5.68 18.08 -6.17
C VAL A 217 4.30 18.60 -6.59
N PHE A 218 3.23 18.29 -5.85
CA PHE A 218 1.86 18.72 -6.14
C PHE A 218 1.46 20.02 -5.41
N ASP A 219 2.29 20.53 -4.49
CA ASP A 219 1.95 21.68 -3.64
C ASP A 219 1.74 23.00 -4.40
N TYR A 220 2.19 23.07 -5.66
CA TYR A 220 1.89 24.23 -6.48
C TYR A 220 0.36 24.43 -6.66
N LYS A 221 -0.44 23.36 -6.56
CA LYS A 221 -1.91 23.42 -6.62
C LYS A 221 -2.53 24.10 -5.39
N LYS A 222 -1.87 24.04 -4.22
CA LYS A 222 -2.27 24.73 -2.98
C LYS A 222 -2.32 26.27 -3.14
N ARG A 223 -1.80 26.81 -4.25
CA ARG A 223 -1.73 28.26 -4.57
C ARG A 223 -2.94 28.80 -5.32
N LEU A 224 -3.93 27.96 -5.64
CA LEU A 224 -5.18 28.38 -6.26
C LEU A 224 -6.05 29.15 -5.24
N ASN A 225 -6.89 30.06 -5.73
CA ASN A 225 -7.81 30.78 -4.86
C ASN A 225 -9.10 29.95 -4.67
N ASN A 226 -9.91 30.25 -3.65
CA ASN A 226 -11.16 29.51 -3.34
C ASN A 226 -11.01 27.98 -3.30
N LEU A 227 -9.86 27.52 -2.81
CA LEU A 227 -9.57 26.10 -2.73
C LEU A 227 -10.41 25.43 -1.62
N GLN A 228 -10.94 24.26 -1.94
CA GLN A 228 -11.58 23.33 -1.02
C GLN A 228 -10.83 22.01 -1.03
N TYR A 229 -10.90 21.27 0.07
CA TYR A 229 -10.42 19.90 0.20
C TYR A 229 -11.59 18.96 0.53
N PHE A 230 -11.46 17.70 0.14
CA PHE A 230 -12.39 16.65 0.55
C PHE A 230 -11.93 16.06 1.89
N SER A 231 -12.84 16.04 2.86
CA SER A 231 -12.64 15.47 4.19
C SER A 231 -13.12 14.03 4.20
N TRP A 232 -12.19 13.08 4.28
CA TRP A 232 -12.50 11.64 4.36
C TRP A 232 -13.26 11.27 5.65
N ASN A 233 -13.11 12.06 6.72
CA ASN A 233 -13.77 11.81 8.00
C ASN A 233 -15.30 11.92 7.96
N ASP A 234 -15.83 12.75 7.06
CA ASP A 234 -17.28 12.99 6.96
C ASP A 234 -17.78 13.07 5.52
N PHE A 235 -16.92 12.77 4.55
CA PHE A 235 -17.21 12.77 3.11
C PHE A 235 -17.76 14.12 2.62
N THR A 236 -17.21 15.23 3.11
CA THR A 236 -17.62 16.58 2.71
C THR A 236 -16.50 17.44 2.15
N TRP A 237 -16.84 18.34 1.24
CA TRP A 237 -15.95 19.39 0.77
C TRP A 237 -15.92 20.58 1.73
N ARG A 238 -14.73 20.94 2.19
CA ARG A 238 -14.50 22.03 3.15
C ARG A 238 -13.49 23.03 2.61
N ALA A 239 -13.54 24.27 3.09
CA ALA A 239 -12.58 25.29 2.65
C ALA A 239 -11.15 24.92 3.09
N TRP A 240 -10.18 25.05 2.19
CA TRP A 240 -8.77 24.68 2.43
C TRP A 240 -8.17 25.30 3.70
N LYS A 241 -8.58 26.52 4.07
CA LYS A 241 -8.14 27.21 5.30
C LYS A 241 -8.52 26.49 6.61
N HIS A 242 -9.39 25.48 6.54
CA HIS A 242 -9.86 24.68 7.67
C HIS A 242 -9.30 23.26 7.64
N ILE A 243 -8.35 22.96 6.74
CA ILE A 243 -7.68 21.67 6.74
C ILE A 243 -6.98 21.48 8.08
N ASP A 244 -7.15 20.29 8.64
CA ASP A 244 -6.42 19.82 9.80
C ASP A 244 -5.56 18.65 9.33
N GLU A 245 -4.31 18.94 8.99
CA GLU A 245 -3.38 17.96 8.42
C GLU A 245 -3.16 16.78 9.39
N GLU A 246 -3.21 17.01 10.70
CA GLU A 246 -3.05 15.97 11.74
C GLU A 246 -4.17 14.91 11.68
N THR A 247 -5.28 15.20 11.01
CA THR A 247 -6.42 14.28 10.86
C THR A 247 -6.40 13.48 9.56
N THR A 248 -5.36 13.62 8.75
CA THR A 248 -5.17 12.80 7.55
C THR A 248 -4.83 11.36 7.92
N THR A 249 -5.27 10.40 7.09
CA THR A 249 -5.18 8.96 7.39
C THR A 249 -3.74 8.51 7.68
N ASN A 250 -2.76 8.95 6.87
CA ASN A 250 -1.33 8.65 7.06
C ASN A 250 -0.81 9.15 8.42
N LEU A 251 -1.06 10.42 8.76
CA LEU A 251 -0.61 11.00 10.03
C LEU A 251 -1.32 10.39 11.24
N LEU A 252 -2.62 10.06 11.11
CA LEU A 252 -3.38 9.35 12.14
C LEU A 252 -2.80 7.96 12.40
N LEU A 253 -2.56 7.17 11.35
CA LEU A 253 -1.97 5.83 11.46
C LEU A 253 -0.58 5.90 12.09
N ARG A 254 0.29 6.80 11.63
CA ARG A 254 1.62 6.99 12.22
C ARG A 254 1.54 7.38 13.68
N SER A 255 0.69 8.33 14.04
CA SER A 255 0.47 8.75 15.43
C SER A 255 0.06 7.57 16.33
N LYS A 256 -0.83 6.69 15.83
CA LYS A 256 -1.27 5.50 16.55
C LYS A 256 -0.19 4.44 16.68
N LEU A 257 0.58 4.18 15.63
CA LEU A 257 1.71 3.25 15.69
C LEU A 257 2.84 3.79 16.58
N ASP A 258 3.15 5.09 16.51
CA ASP A 258 4.12 5.77 17.36
C ASP A 258 3.77 5.63 18.85
N GLU A 259 2.48 5.61 19.20
CA GLU A 259 2.01 5.39 20.57
C GLU A 259 2.48 4.01 21.08
N VAL A 260 2.24 2.95 20.30
CA VAL A 260 2.66 1.59 20.63
C VAL A 260 4.19 1.46 20.62
N GLN A 261 4.86 2.08 19.64
CA GLN A 261 6.32 2.05 19.52
C GLN A 261 7.00 2.61 20.76
N LYS A 262 6.62 3.84 21.17
CA LYS A 262 7.18 4.51 22.35
C LYS A 262 6.97 3.69 23.63
N ILE A 263 5.74 3.19 23.84
CA ILE A 263 5.44 2.34 25.01
C ILE A 263 6.30 1.06 24.97
N SER A 264 6.42 0.44 23.79
CA SER A 264 7.18 -0.81 23.63
C SER A 264 8.67 -0.61 23.90
N GLU A 265 9.27 0.46 23.39
CA GLU A 265 10.69 0.77 23.63
C GLU A 265 10.98 1.05 25.11
N GLU A 266 10.07 1.74 25.80
CA GLU A 266 10.18 2.00 27.25
C GLU A 266 10.10 0.71 28.09
N ILE A 267 9.24 -0.25 27.72
CA ILE A 267 9.01 -1.45 28.54
C ILE A 267 9.86 -2.67 28.13
N THR A 268 10.39 -2.72 26.91
CA THR A 268 11.08 -3.91 26.35
C THR A 268 12.58 -3.71 26.11
N GLU A 269 13.06 -2.45 26.08
CA GLU A 269 14.42 -2.08 25.64
C GLU A 269 14.78 -2.64 24.24
N SER A 270 13.77 -2.98 23.43
CA SER A 270 13.93 -3.50 22.06
C SER A 270 13.34 -2.49 21.07
N GLU A 271 14.06 -2.25 19.99
CA GLU A 271 13.62 -1.40 18.88
C GLU A 271 12.49 -2.10 18.11
N VAL A 272 11.47 -1.32 17.73
CA VAL A 272 10.35 -1.77 16.91
C VAL A 272 10.27 -0.81 15.74
N ASP A 273 10.36 -1.32 14.51
CA ASP A 273 10.49 -0.50 13.31
C ASP A 273 9.13 -0.17 12.71
N VAL A 274 8.94 1.07 12.24
CA VAL A 274 7.77 1.43 11.40
C VAL A 274 8.07 1.04 9.96
N VAL A 275 7.33 0.07 9.44
CA VAL A 275 7.45 -0.42 8.07
C VAL A 275 6.40 0.23 7.18
N GLN A 276 6.86 0.75 6.03
CA GLN A 276 6.01 1.27 4.97
C GLN A 276 5.85 0.20 3.88
N ASN A 277 4.63 -0.30 3.70
CA ASN A 277 4.40 -1.43 2.82
C ASN A 277 4.05 -1.01 1.40
N GLU A 278 5.05 -0.99 0.51
CA GLU A 278 4.83 -0.73 -0.91
C GLU A 278 3.90 -1.77 -1.57
N ALA A 279 4.01 -3.05 -1.18
CA ALA A 279 3.22 -4.14 -1.74
C ALA A 279 1.72 -4.03 -1.44
N PHE A 280 1.34 -3.33 -0.36
CA PHE A 280 -0.05 -2.97 -0.09
C PHE A 280 -0.65 -2.24 -1.29
N PHE A 281 0.04 -1.25 -1.84
CA PHE A 281 -0.46 -0.44 -2.95
C PHE A 281 -0.42 -1.20 -4.28
N TYR A 282 0.56 -2.08 -4.50
CA TYR A 282 0.61 -2.90 -5.72
C TYR A 282 -0.53 -3.92 -5.81
N ASN A 283 -0.81 -4.64 -4.72
CA ASN A 283 -1.90 -5.62 -4.67
C ASN A 283 -3.25 -4.97 -4.99
N VAL A 284 -3.37 -3.72 -4.60
CA VAL A 284 -4.58 -2.92 -4.70
C VAL A 284 -4.72 -2.28 -6.10
N TRP A 285 -3.62 -1.94 -6.79
CA TRP A 285 -3.63 -1.34 -8.13
C TRP A 285 -3.69 -2.35 -9.28
N HIS A 286 -3.23 -3.60 -9.08
CA HIS A 286 -2.91 -4.50 -10.21
C HIS A 286 -3.84 -5.68 -10.44
N ASN A 287 -4.93 -5.82 -9.67
CA ASN A 287 -5.81 -6.99 -9.81
C ASN A 287 -5.00 -8.31 -9.76
N THR A 288 -3.83 -8.30 -9.12
CA THR A 288 -2.96 -9.45 -8.96
C THR A 288 -3.54 -10.29 -7.83
N PHE A 289 -4.37 -11.26 -8.22
CA PHE A 289 -4.99 -12.25 -7.34
C PHE A 289 -3.99 -13.22 -6.69
N ASP A 290 -2.81 -12.77 -6.29
CA ASP A 290 -1.99 -13.53 -5.33
C ASP A 290 -2.41 -13.14 -3.90
N VAL A 291 -3.60 -13.59 -3.53
CA VAL A 291 -4.18 -13.43 -2.19
C VAL A 291 -3.52 -14.33 -1.14
N SER A 292 -2.42 -15.02 -1.48
CA SER A 292 -1.70 -15.87 -0.50
C SER A 292 -0.98 -15.07 0.57
N GLY A 293 -0.75 -13.76 0.32
CA GLY A 293 -0.15 -12.82 1.26
C GLY A 293 -0.90 -11.51 1.32
N ILE A 294 -2.17 -11.52 1.76
CA ILE A 294 -2.91 -10.29 2.07
C ILE A 294 -2.03 -9.46 3.01
N VAL A 295 -1.53 -8.33 2.49
CA VAL A 295 -0.82 -7.35 3.29
C VAL A 295 -1.86 -6.59 4.10
N PRO A 296 -1.83 -6.66 5.45
CA PRO A 296 -2.94 -6.19 6.26
C PRO A 296 -3.04 -4.66 6.34
N SER A 297 -1.94 -3.93 6.10
CA SER A 297 -1.90 -2.48 6.28
C SER A 297 -0.80 -1.80 5.45
N PRO A 298 -0.99 -0.54 4.99
CA PRO A 298 0.06 0.25 4.35
C PRO A 298 1.19 0.66 5.30
N LEU A 299 0.89 0.72 6.61
CA LEU A 299 1.82 1.06 7.68
C LEU A 299 1.66 0.07 8.83
N PHE A 300 2.75 -0.50 9.32
CA PHE A 300 2.71 -1.38 10.48
C PHE A 300 4.03 -1.28 11.25
N LEU A 301 4.01 -1.66 12.51
CA LEU A 301 5.21 -1.89 13.30
C LEU A 301 5.70 -3.30 13.09
N GLU A 302 7.01 -3.50 13.02
CA GLU A 302 7.65 -4.80 12.94
C GLU A 302 8.72 -4.95 14.02
N TRP A 303 8.74 -6.13 14.65
CA TRP A 303 9.83 -6.55 15.51
C TRP A 303 10.37 -7.90 15.02
N GLU A 304 11.66 -7.94 14.68
CA GLU A 304 12.37 -9.17 14.35
C GLU A 304 13.22 -9.65 15.53
N SER A 305 12.97 -10.89 15.96
CA SER A 305 13.79 -11.53 16.99
C SER A 305 15.13 -12.06 16.43
N PRO A 306 16.15 -12.32 17.28
CA PRO A 306 17.37 -13.05 16.87
C PRO A 306 17.15 -14.47 16.33
N TRP A 307 15.92 -14.99 16.47
CA TRP A 307 15.50 -16.32 16.03
C TRP A 307 14.57 -16.25 14.80
N PHE A 308 14.56 -15.13 14.08
CA PHE A 308 13.78 -14.89 12.85
C PHE A 308 12.26 -14.95 13.03
N HIS A 309 11.74 -14.83 14.26
CA HIS A 309 10.34 -14.47 14.44
C HIS A 309 10.13 -13.04 13.98
N GLN A 310 9.19 -12.83 13.07
CA GLN A 310 8.64 -11.53 12.70
C GLN A 310 7.29 -11.36 13.40
N ILE A 311 7.19 -10.35 14.25
CA ILE A 311 5.94 -9.95 14.89
C ILE A 311 5.55 -8.58 14.34
N THR A 312 4.30 -8.45 13.90
CA THR A 312 3.80 -7.21 13.30
C THR A 312 2.66 -6.62 14.13
N ILE A 313 2.52 -5.30 14.13
CA ILE A 313 1.38 -4.59 14.71
C ILE A 313 0.87 -3.55 13.72
N ASP A 314 -0.37 -3.69 13.30
CA ASP A 314 -1.11 -2.73 12.48
C ASP A 314 -2.27 -2.13 13.27
N TYR A 315 -2.77 -1.00 12.78
CA TYR A 315 -3.94 -0.31 13.31
C TYR A 315 -4.93 -0.11 12.16
N ALA A 316 -6.06 -0.79 12.22
CA ALA A 316 -7.04 -0.82 11.14
C ALA A 316 -8.46 -0.90 11.69
N PHE A 317 -9.45 -0.56 10.86
CA PHE A 317 -10.86 -0.71 11.22
C PHE A 317 -11.25 -2.19 11.24
N ASP A 318 -11.73 -2.66 12.39
CA ASP A 318 -12.27 -3.99 12.56
C ASP A 318 -13.79 -3.95 12.32
N HIS A 319 -14.25 -4.68 11.30
CA HIS A 319 -15.66 -4.71 10.92
C HIS A 319 -16.56 -5.46 11.90
N GLU A 320 -16.03 -6.40 12.68
CA GLU A 320 -16.81 -7.13 13.68
C GLU A 320 -17.01 -6.28 14.93
N MET A 321 -15.99 -5.49 15.31
CA MET A 321 -16.01 -4.61 16.47
C MET A 321 -16.55 -3.20 16.16
N GLU A 322 -16.73 -2.85 14.88
CA GLU A 322 -17.11 -1.52 14.39
C GLU A 322 -16.21 -0.39 14.95
N SER A 323 -14.92 -0.68 15.14
CA SER A 323 -13.96 0.24 15.77
C SER A 323 -12.56 0.03 15.19
N TYR A 324 -11.69 1.02 15.36
CA TYR A 324 -10.28 0.88 14.98
C TYR A 324 -9.52 0.13 16.08
N MET A 325 -8.86 -0.96 15.68
CA MET A 325 -8.16 -1.87 16.57
C MET A 325 -6.69 -1.97 16.18
N PHE A 326 -5.83 -2.05 17.19
CA PHE A 326 -4.49 -2.58 17.03
C PHE A 326 -4.55 -4.11 16.98
N THR A 327 -3.84 -4.72 16.02
CA THR A 327 -3.72 -6.18 15.93
C THR A 327 -2.25 -6.60 15.96
N LEU A 328 -1.88 -7.40 16.95
CA LEU A 328 -0.55 -8.03 17.07
C LEU A 328 -0.58 -9.39 16.38
N ARG A 329 0.30 -9.62 15.40
CA ARG A 329 0.38 -10.89 14.65
C ARG A 329 1.76 -11.54 14.70
N HIS A 330 1.79 -12.85 14.61
CA HIS A 330 2.97 -13.63 14.23
C HIS A 330 2.61 -14.38 12.94
N HIS A 331 3.21 -13.97 11.83
CA HIS A 331 2.80 -14.38 10.48
C HIS A 331 1.29 -14.16 10.26
N GLN A 332 0.54 -15.22 9.99
CA GLN A 332 -0.91 -15.17 9.71
C GLN A 332 -1.79 -15.34 10.97
N SER A 333 -1.18 -15.44 12.16
CA SER A 333 -1.91 -15.69 13.40
C SER A 333 -2.02 -14.44 14.26
N ASP A 334 -3.25 -14.04 14.58
CA ASP A 334 -3.54 -12.98 15.54
C ASP A 334 -3.23 -13.45 16.96
N LEU A 335 -2.37 -12.70 17.64
CA LEU A 335 -1.92 -12.98 19.01
C LEU A 335 -2.65 -12.12 20.05
N ALA A 336 -3.00 -10.88 19.69
CA ALA A 336 -3.78 -9.96 20.51
C ALA A 336 -4.46 -8.89 19.65
N VAL A 337 -5.64 -8.44 20.07
CA VAL A 337 -6.40 -7.34 19.45
C VAL A 337 -6.90 -6.42 20.58
N SER A 338 -6.71 -5.11 20.45
CA SER A 338 -7.17 -4.12 21.44
C SER A 338 -7.28 -2.71 20.84
N GLU A 339 -8.13 -1.87 21.43
CA GLU A 339 -8.16 -0.43 21.15
C GLU A 339 -7.03 0.33 21.88
N ASP A 340 -6.45 -0.28 22.92
CA ASP A 340 -5.44 0.34 23.79
C ASP A 340 -4.02 -0.05 23.37
N ALA A 341 -3.23 0.96 22.99
CA ALA A 341 -1.83 0.82 22.63
C ALA A 341 -0.99 0.17 23.75
N MET A 342 -1.30 0.46 25.02
CA MET A 342 -0.61 -0.10 26.18
C MET A 342 -0.84 -1.61 26.34
N GLU A 343 -2.06 -2.08 26.07
CA GLU A 343 -2.37 -3.51 26.14
C GLU A 343 -1.60 -4.29 25.07
N ILE A 344 -1.48 -3.72 23.88
CA ILE A 344 -0.77 -4.30 22.74
C ILE A 344 0.74 -4.31 22.96
N ALA A 345 1.32 -3.21 23.47
CA ALA A 345 2.72 -3.17 23.86
C ALA A 345 3.05 -4.23 24.92
N HIS A 346 2.17 -4.42 25.92
CA HIS A 346 2.31 -5.49 26.90
C HIS A 346 2.16 -6.89 26.30
N ALA A 347 1.30 -7.08 25.31
CA ALA A 347 1.17 -8.34 24.59
C ALA A 347 2.45 -8.66 23.79
N LEU A 348 3.00 -7.67 23.08
CA LEU A 348 4.30 -7.78 22.39
C LEU A 348 5.40 -8.20 23.37
N LYS A 349 5.52 -7.52 24.51
CA LYS A 349 6.49 -7.86 25.57
C LYS A 349 6.35 -9.32 26.03
N LYS A 350 5.12 -9.80 26.23
CA LYS A 350 4.88 -11.21 26.62
C LYS A 350 5.36 -12.16 25.53
N CYS A 351 5.12 -11.85 24.25
CA CYS A 351 5.59 -12.65 23.12
C CYS A 351 7.13 -12.68 23.05
N GLN A 352 7.79 -11.53 23.16
CA GLN A 352 9.26 -11.44 23.20
C GLN A 352 9.84 -12.27 24.36
N MET A 353 9.26 -12.15 25.57
CA MET A 353 9.66 -12.95 26.72
C MET A 353 9.44 -14.45 26.50
N ARG A 354 8.30 -14.84 25.91
CA ARG A 354 8.01 -16.24 25.59
C ARG A 354 9.01 -16.80 24.59
N ILE A 355 9.29 -16.09 23.50
CA ILE A 355 10.29 -16.50 22.49
C ILE A 355 11.66 -16.68 23.15
N ARG A 356 12.12 -15.68 23.92
CA ARG A 356 13.41 -15.76 24.64
C ARG A 356 13.48 -16.93 25.61
N ASN A 357 12.46 -17.13 26.44
CA ASN A 357 12.42 -18.21 27.42
C ASN A 357 12.36 -19.58 26.73
N SER A 358 11.55 -19.69 25.67
CA SER A 358 11.47 -20.90 24.84
C SER A 358 12.81 -21.22 24.19
N ALA A 359 13.54 -20.23 23.66
CA ALA A 359 14.87 -20.44 23.10
C ALA A 359 15.84 -21.04 24.12
N ILE A 360 15.87 -20.49 25.35
CA ILE A 360 16.74 -20.99 26.42
C ILE A 360 16.42 -22.45 26.74
N ILE A 361 15.14 -22.79 26.91
CA ILE A 361 14.71 -24.15 27.24
C ILE A 361 15.02 -25.11 26.08
N GLN A 362 14.76 -24.69 24.84
CA GLN A 362 15.04 -25.49 23.65
C GLN A 362 16.53 -25.77 23.51
N GLN A 363 17.39 -24.76 23.62
CA GLN A 363 18.85 -24.93 23.58
C GLN A 363 19.33 -25.90 24.67
N GLN A 364 18.86 -25.75 25.91
CA GLN A 364 19.22 -26.66 27.01
C GLN A 364 18.83 -28.12 26.71
N ASN A 365 17.62 -28.34 26.18
CA ASN A 365 17.15 -29.69 25.86
C ASN A 365 17.87 -30.29 24.64
N LEU A 366 18.18 -29.48 23.63
CA LEU A 366 18.95 -29.92 22.46
C LEU A 366 20.42 -30.22 22.82
N TYR A 367 21.05 -29.43 23.69
CA TYR A 367 22.39 -29.75 24.22
C TYR A 367 22.39 -31.03 25.07
N SER A 368 21.32 -31.26 25.83
CA SER A 368 21.14 -32.51 26.58
C SER A 368 21.03 -33.70 25.62
N LEU A 369 20.26 -33.56 24.53
CA LEU A 369 20.16 -34.57 23.47
C LEU A 369 21.51 -34.83 22.79
N GLU A 370 22.22 -33.78 22.38
CA GLU A 370 23.58 -33.89 21.85
C GLU A 370 24.49 -34.69 22.77
N SER A 371 24.47 -34.38 24.06
CA SER A 371 25.28 -35.10 25.05
C SER A 371 24.93 -36.60 25.11
N GLN A 372 23.66 -36.96 24.94
CA GLN A 372 23.24 -38.37 24.83
C GLN A 372 23.72 -39.00 23.51
N LEU A 373 23.62 -38.28 22.39
CA LEU A 373 24.08 -38.75 21.07
C LEU A 373 25.60 -38.98 21.04
N LEU A 374 26.38 -38.11 21.67
CA LEU A 374 27.82 -38.29 21.83
C LEU A 374 28.17 -39.55 22.63
N ASN A 375 27.40 -39.87 23.67
CA ASN A 375 27.56 -41.13 24.42
C ASN A 375 27.22 -42.36 23.58
N GLU A 376 26.30 -42.23 22.61
CA GLU A 376 25.97 -43.25 21.60
C GLU A 376 27.01 -43.27 20.44
N GLY A 377 28.05 -42.43 20.49
CA GLY A 377 29.11 -42.37 19.50
C GLY A 377 28.77 -41.57 18.23
N ILE A 378 27.67 -40.81 18.25
CA ILE A 378 27.21 -39.99 17.13
C ILE A 378 27.70 -38.57 17.32
N GLN A 379 28.55 -38.09 16.41
CA GLN A 379 29.00 -36.70 16.41
C GLN A 379 27.93 -35.80 15.78
N THR A 380 27.63 -34.71 16.46
CA THR A 380 26.77 -33.62 16.01
C THR A 380 27.64 -32.41 15.63
N ASP A 381 27.08 -31.54 14.80
CA ASP A 381 27.69 -30.27 14.45
C ASP A 381 26.79 -29.13 14.95
N LEU A 382 27.21 -28.45 16.01
CA LEU A 382 26.45 -27.35 16.61
C LEU A 382 26.27 -26.16 15.67
N THR A 383 27.11 -26.02 14.63
CA THR A 383 26.89 -24.99 13.60
C THR A 383 25.66 -25.27 12.75
N LYS A 384 25.09 -26.48 12.85
CA LYS A 384 23.84 -26.91 12.21
C LYS A 384 22.63 -26.81 13.14
N MET A 385 22.76 -26.16 14.30
CA MET A 385 21.60 -25.64 15.01
C MET A 385 21.18 -24.34 14.35
N PHE A 386 19.95 -24.31 13.83
CA PHE A 386 19.40 -23.14 13.18
C PHE A 386 18.01 -22.82 13.73
N SER A 387 17.55 -21.61 13.46
CA SER A 387 16.24 -21.14 13.89
C SER A 387 15.26 -21.09 12.73
N ASN A 388 14.05 -21.58 12.98
CA ASN A 388 12.90 -21.51 12.09
C ASN A 388 11.79 -20.70 12.79
N GLY A 389 11.88 -19.38 12.69
CA GLY A 389 10.95 -18.43 13.34
C GLY A 389 9.49 -18.50 12.88
N ASN A 390 9.16 -19.40 11.95
CA ASN A 390 7.78 -19.69 11.54
C ASN A 390 7.02 -20.51 12.60
N LYS A 391 7.72 -21.35 13.37
CA LYS A 391 7.11 -22.14 14.45
C LYS A 391 7.19 -21.35 15.75
N PHE A 392 6.06 -20.91 16.30
CA PHE A 392 6.09 -20.14 17.56
C PHE A 392 6.69 -20.95 18.74
N ASP A 393 6.45 -22.27 18.75
CA ASP A 393 7.08 -23.22 19.67
C ASP A 393 7.94 -24.23 18.89
N GLY A 394 9.15 -24.54 19.42
CA GLY A 394 10.04 -25.52 18.79
C GLY A 394 10.75 -25.03 17.52
N PHE A 395 11.15 -23.76 17.49
CA PHE A 395 11.82 -23.13 16.36
C PHE A 395 13.32 -23.40 16.26
N ILE A 396 13.99 -23.79 17.34
CA ILE A 396 15.41 -24.17 17.26
C ILE A 396 15.46 -25.64 16.86
N GLU A 397 16.12 -25.91 15.74
CA GLU A 397 16.24 -27.25 15.19
C GLU A 397 17.71 -27.68 15.19
N LEU A 398 17.97 -28.90 15.64
CA LEU A 398 19.26 -29.56 15.49
C LEU A 398 19.20 -30.49 14.27
N ALA A 399 20.01 -30.22 13.25
CA ALA A 399 20.16 -31.11 12.12
C ALA A 399 21.25 -32.16 12.35
N ILE A 400 20.93 -33.42 12.06
CA ILE A 400 21.86 -34.55 12.08
C ILE A 400 21.88 -35.19 10.71
N GLU A 401 23.03 -35.14 10.06
CA GLU A 401 23.24 -35.76 8.75
C GLU A 401 23.63 -37.23 8.90
N GLY A 402 22.74 -38.11 8.43
CA GLY A 402 23.06 -39.51 8.21
C GLY A 402 23.59 -39.75 6.78
N ARG A 403 23.90 -41.01 6.48
CA ARG A 403 24.42 -41.40 5.15
C ARG A 403 23.41 -41.18 4.00
N HIS A 404 22.12 -41.18 4.29
CA HIS A 404 21.03 -41.17 3.29
C HIS A 404 19.82 -40.29 3.66
N LEU A 405 19.85 -39.66 4.84
CA LEU A 405 18.73 -38.92 5.42
C LEU A 405 19.30 -37.80 6.29
N THR A 406 18.62 -36.65 6.29
CA THR A 406 18.84 -35.59 7.28
C THR A 406 17.69 -35.61 8.26
N MET A 407 18.04 -35.62 9.55
CA MET A 407 17.08 -35.59 10.65
C MET A 407 17.08 -34.19 11.26
N TYR A 408 15.90 -33.60 11.43
CA TYR A 408 15.69 -32.34 12.11
C TYR A 408 15.00 -32.61 13.43
N ILE A 409 15.63 -32.17 14.52
CA ILE A 409 15.11 -32.36 15.88
C ILE A 409 14.75 -31.02 16.48
N SER A 410 13.49 -30.88 16.87
CA SER A 410 12.99 -29.73 17.62
C SER A 410 12.58 -30.16 19.02
N TYR A 411 12.64 -29.25 19.99
CA TYR A 411 12.02 -29.46 21.29
C TYR A 411 10.83 -28.50 21.46
N TYR A 412 9.64 -29.06 21.62
CA TYR A 412 8.42 -28.30 21.81
C TYR A 412 8.21 -28.02 23.30
N VAL A 413 8.31 -26.74 23.68
CA VAL A 413 8.37 -26.32 25.08
C VAL A 413 7.07 -26.58 25.84
N GLU A 414 5.91 -26.31 25.22
CA GLU A 414 4.60 -26.51 25.85
C GLU A 414 4.31 -28.00 26.08
N GLN A 415 4.54 -28.81 25.05
CA GLN A 415 4.28 -30.26 25.05
C GLN A 415 5.37 -31.05 25.79
N LYS A 416 6.52 -30.41 26.07
CA LYS A 416 7.70 -30.99 26.72
C LYS A 416 8.19 -32.27 26.04
N LEU A 417 8.28 -32.23 24.71
CA LEU A 417 8.70 -33.36 23.91
C LEU A 417 9.66 -32.95 22.81
N PHE A 418 10.49 -33.90 22.39
CA PHE A 418 11.29 -33.81 21.18
C PHE A 418 10.46 -34.32 20.02
N THR A 419 10.51 -33.63 18.88
CA THR A 419 10.03 -34.15 17.62
C THR A 419 11.20 -34.41 16.70
N LEU A 420 11.20 -35.56 16.04
CA LEU A 420 12.17 -35.93 15.02
C LEU A 420 11.47 -35.95 13.67
N GLN A 421 11.91 -35.11 12.75
CA GLN A 421 11.47 -35.13 11.36
C GLN A 421 12.62 -35.63 10.47
N ALA A 422 12.39 -36.72 9.75
CA ALA A 422 13.37 -37.24 8.79
C ALA A 422 12.98 -36.86 7.36
N SER A 423 13.92 -36.24 6.65
CA SER A 423 13.77 -35.86 5.25
C SER A 423 14.79 -36.63 4.40
N ASN A 424 14.33 -37.19 3.27
CA ASN A 424 15.21 -37.59 2.17
C ASN A 424 15.11 -36.55 1.05
N ASP A 425 16.02 -36.59 0.08
CA ASP A 425 16.14 -35.63 -1.03
C ASP A 425 14.85 -35.29 -1.80
N LEU A 426 13.69 -35.93 -1.55
CA LEU A 426 12.42 -35.62 -2.22
C LEU A 426 11.12 -35.74 -1.38
N ARG A 427 11.08 -36.19 -0.10
CA ARG A 427 9.84 -36.24 0.75
C ARG A 427 10.11 -36.20 2.26
N ASP A 428 9.21 -35.58 3.03
CA ASP A 428 9.09 -35.76 4.48
C ASP A 428 8.51 -37.14 4.81
N ILE A 429 9.22 -37.96 5.57
CA ILE A 429 8.94 -39.40 5.64
C ILE A 429 8.48 -39.87 7.01
N THR A 430 8.85 -39.22 8.11
CA THR A 430 8.39 -39.65 9.45
C THR A 430 8.51 -38.51 10.47
N VAL A 431 7.45 -38.33 11.28
CA VAL A 431 7.47 -37.47 12.48
C VAL A 431 7.28 -38.37 13.69
N ASP A 432 8.35 -38.57 14.46
CA ASP A 432 8.30 -39.26 15.75
C ASP A 432 8.36 -38.25 16.90
N SER A 433 7.82 -38.61 18.06
CA SER A 433 7.82 -37.76 19.26
C SER A 433 8.35 -38.51 20.48
N PHE A 434 9.20 -37.87 21.27
CA PHE A 434 9.89 -38.47 22.40
C PHE A 434 9.80 -37.60 23.65
N ALA A 435 9.49 -38.20 24.79
CA ALA A 435 9.37 -37.47 26.06
C ALA A 435 10.73 -37.11 26.69
N THR A 436 11.82 -37.80 26.30
CA THR A 436 13.15 -37.57 26.88
C THR A 436 14.24 -37.53 25.82
N ALA A 437 15.29 -36.77 26.10
CA ALA A 437 16.50 -36.71 25.28
C ALA A 437 17.14 -38.08 25.09
N ARG A 438 17.10 -38.95 26.11
CA ARG A 438 17.64 -40.32 26.04
C ARG A 438 16.87 -41.19 25.05
N ASP A 439 15.53 -41.17 25.12
CA ASP A 439 14.70 -41.99 24.23
C ASP A 439 14.83 -41.52 22.79
N CYS A 440 14.88 -40.19 22.59
CA CYS A 440 15.15 -39.58 21.29
C CYS A 440 16.53 -39.98 20.76
N ALA A 441 17.60 -39.87 21.57
CA ALA A 441 18.95 -40.26 21.17
C ALA A 441 19.05 -41.75 20.82
N LYS A 442 18.38 -42.62 21.60
CA LYS A 442 18.37 -44.06 21.32
C LYS A 442 17.69 -44.35 20.00
N ALA A 443 16.55 -43.72 19.71
CA ALA A 443 15.88 -43.86 18.42
C ALA A 443 16.79 -43.38 17.28
N ILE A 444 17.40 -42.21 17.41
CA ILE A 444 18.36 -41.68 16.42
C ILE A 444 19.54 -42.66 16.24
N SER A 445 20.08 -43.24 17.31
CA SER A 445 21.16 -44.24 17.26
C SER A 445 20.76 -45.50 16.51
N GLU A 446 19.55 -46.02 16.77
CA GLU A 446 19.01 -47.12 15.97
C GLU A 446 18.93 -46.76 14.49
N TRP A 447 18.48 -45.56 14.14
CA TRP A 447 18.40 -45.11 12.74
C TRP A 447 19.78 -44.89 12.11
N PHE A 448 20.71 -44.27 12.83
CA PHE A 448 22.04 -43.89 12.36
C PHE A 448 22.93 -45.11 12.09
N TYR A 449 22.86 -46.13 12.96
CA TYR A 449 23.64 -47.37 12.83
C TYR A 449 22.93 -48.48 12.08
N ARG A 450 21.61 -48.40 11.87
CA ARG A 450 20.95 -49.30 10.91
C ARG A 450 21.59 -49.11 9.55
N LYS A 451 22.33 -50.12 9.09
CA LYS A 451 22.48 -50.37 7.65
C LYS A 451 21.05 -50.48 7.13
N THR A 452 20.56 -49.50 6.37
CA THR A 452 19.29 -49.62 5.67
C THR A 452 19.32 -50.91 4.87
N LEU A 453 18.71 -51.97 5.42
CA LEU A 453 18.21 -53.06 4.61
C LEU A 453 17.11 -52.41 3.80
N SER A 454 17.43 -52.17 2.53
CA SER A 454 16.48 -51.79 1.50
C SER A 454 15.31 -52.76 1.57
N LEU A 455 14.23 -52.35 2.21
CA LEU A 455 12.93 -53.01 2.13
C LEU A 455 11.92 -51.91 1.89
N VAL A 456 12.05 -51.31 0.71
CA VAL A 456 10.90 -50.84 -0.05
C VAL A 456 10.32 -52.09 -0.71
N LEU A 457 9.18 -52.55 -0.20
CA LEU A 457 8.15 -53.22 -1.00
C LEU A 457 6.88 -52.39 -0.86
#